data_AF-A0A238U849-F1
#
_entry.id   AF-A0A238U849-F1
#
_cell.length_a   1.000
_cell.length_b   1.000
_cell.length_c   1.000
_cell.angle_alpha   90.00
_cell.angle_beta   90.00
_cell.angle_gamma   90.00
#
_symmetry.space_group_name_H-M   'P 1'
#
loop_
_entity.id
_entity.type
_entity.pdbx_description
1 polymer ?
#
loop_
_entity_poly.entity_id
_entity_poly.type
_entity_poly.pdbx_seq_one_letter_code
_entity_poly.pdbx_strand_id
1 'polypeptide(L)'
;MTKTKFEKIRNWEHWPSSMFYVPNLPYAFYLAIRAKHPAFFSAANPAIKSSGNGTESKFHTIQLVPEKYRPKSVLVKPNTNFNTVLKELNSKNITFPLIAKPDIGFRGLLVEKINSESDLEKYLINYPIDIIIQEFLTHENECGVFYHRKPNEEKGHISSITLKKFLTVIGDGKSTLRELILKDERAIIYLDLLEKIHTGNLNNIPDYNQKIKLTVIGNHSKGTQFINGNHLISTQLENTFDSLSKSINGWYYGRVDLKYNSFESLENGSDFKVLEINGIIAEPTHIYDSKKFSYFQALKAIRTHWKSLFQIATVNHKTNKIPYKSAKKFITEMYELKSYISSIKKLQ
;
A
#
# COMPACT_ATOMS: atom_id res chain seq x y z
N MET A 1 26.22 3.10 20.10
CA MET A 1 24.98 2.97 19.28
C MET A 1 25.12 3.90 18.08
N THR A 2 24.91 3.44 16.85
CA THR A 2 24.92 4.35 15.69
C THR A 2 23.81 5.39 15.83
N LYS A 3 24.01 6.63 15.35
CA LYS A 3 23.00 7.71 15.37
C LYS A 3 21.63 7.22 14.86
N THR A 4 21.66 6.39 13.82
CA THR A 4 20.48 5.73 13.21
C THR A 4 19.74 4.76 14.14
N LYS A 5 20.42 4.03 15.03
CA LYS A 5 19.78 3.12 16.01
C LYS A 5 19.08 3.92 17.11
N PHE A 6 19.65 5.05 17.50
CA PHE A 6 19.07 5.93 18.52
C PHE A 6 17.80 6.61 18.01
N GLU A 7 17.82 7.12 16.77
CA GLU A 7 16.65 7.72 16.11
C GLU A 7 15.47 6.77 16.00
N LYS A 8 15.70 5.50 15.62
CA LYS A 8 14.64 4.48 15.53
C LYS A 8 13.97 4.15 16.87
N ILE A 9 14.68 4.31 17.98
CA ILE A 9 14.13 4.05 19.31
C ILE A 9 13.31 5.24 19.81
N ARG A 10 13.79 6.47 19.58
CA ARG A 10 13.08 7.67 20.05
C ARG A 10 11.87 8.01 19.19
N ASN A 11 11.95 7.77 17.89
CA ASN A 11 10.87 8.06 16.97
C ASN A 11 9.98 6.83 16.78
N TRP A 12 8.81 6.86 17.42
CA TRP A 12 7.85 5.77 17.43
C TRP A 12 7.25 5.45 16.06
N GLU A 13 7.40 6.32 15.05
CA GLU A 13 7.02 5.99 13.67
C GLU A 13 7.80 4.78 13.11
N HIS A 14 8.99 4.52 13.64
CA HIS A 14 9.85 3.40 13.24
C HIS A 14 9.71 2.17 14.14
N TRP A 15 8.84 2.22 15.16
CA TRP A 15 8.65 1.09 16.07
C TRP A 15 8.04 -0.12 15.33
N PRO A 16 8.33 -1.34 15.80
CA PRO A 16 7.76 -2.53 15.20
C PRO A 16 6.23 -2.52 15.33
N SER A 17 5.55 -3.10 14.33
CA SER A 17 4.08 -3.19 14.29
C SER A 17 3.49 -3.77 15.59
N SER A 18 4.18 -4.68 16.28
CA SER A 18 3.73 -5.23 17.57
C SER A 18 3.42 -4.18 18.63
N MET A 19 4.19 -3.08 18.67
CA MET A 19 3.91 -1.97 19.60
C MET A 19 2.54 -1.33 19.33
N PHE A 20 2.09 -1.28 18.08
CA PHE A 20 0.79 -0.72 17.74
C PHE A 20 -0.37 -1.69 17.98
N TYR A 21 -0.15 -3.00 17.83
CA TYR A 21 -1.21 -4.00 17.86
C TYR A 21 -1.40 -4.67 19.22
N VAL A 22 -0.33 -4.96 19.95
CA VAL A 22 -0.40 -5.63 21.26
C VAL A 22 -1.21 -4.83 22.29
N PRO A 23 -1.01 -3.50 22.45
CA PRO A 23 -1.82 -2.68 23.37
C PRO A 23 -3.30 -2.57 22.98
N ASN A 24 -3.67 -2.99 21.77
CA ASN A 24 -5.04 -2.95 21.28
C ASN A 24 -5.75 -4.31 21.38
N LEU A 25 -5.04 -5.40 21.69
CA LEU A 25 -5.62 -6.75 21.80
C LEU A 25 -6.84 -6.84 22.74
N PRO A 26 -6.87 -6.21 23.94
CA PRO A 26 -8.06 -6.25 24.79
C PRO A 26 -9.32 -5.73 24.07
N TYR A 27 -9.18 -4.68 23.27
CA TYR A 27 -10.29 -4.13 22.49
C TYR A 27 -10.68 -5.04 21.33
N ALA A 28 -9.72 -5.68 20.65
CA ALA A 28 -10.01 -6.68 19.63
C ALA A 28 -10.83 -7.85 20.20
N PHE A 29 -10.43 -8.38 21.37
CA PHE A 29 -11.18 -9.45 22.04
C PHE A 29 -12.58 -9.01 22.44
N TYR A 30 -12.73 -7.80 22.97
CA TYR A 30 -14.05 -7.21 23.24
C TYR A 30 -14.95 -7.19 22.00
N LEU A 31 -14.44 -6.76 20.84
CA LEU A 31 -15.19 -6.75 19.59
C LEU A 31 -15.54 -8.17 19.10
N ALA A 32 -14.61 -9.12 19.20
CA ALA A 32 -14.84 -10.52 18.85
C ALA A 32 -15.94 -11.17 19.70
N ILE A 33 -15.95 -10.94 21.02
CA ILE A 33 -17.00 -11.40 21.94
C ILE A 33 -18.34 -10.79 21.54
N ARG A 34 -18.39 -9.48 21.27
CA ARG A 34 -19.61 -8.80 20.81
C ARG A 34 -20.13 -9.30 19.47
N ALA A 35 -19.23 -9.68 18.57
CA ALA A 35 -19.59 -10.27 17.28
C ALA A 35 -19.99 -11.74 17.41
N LYS A 36 -19.74 -12.36 18.57
CA LYS A 36 -19.87 -13.80 18.83
C LYS A 36 -19.06 -14.65 17.84
N HIS A 37 -17.98 -14.10 17.30
CA HIS A 37 -17.14 -14.78 16.31
C HIS A 37 -15.74 -14.16 16.26
N PRO A 38 -14.65 -14.93 16.44
CA PRO A 38 -13.29 -14.39 16.51
C PRO A 38 -12.75 -13.87 15.16
N ALA A 39 -13.30 -14.34 14.04
CA ALA A 39 -12.97 -13.85 12.69
C ALA A 39 -14.10 -13.03 12.06
N PHE A 40 -14.88 -12.28 12.85
CA PHE A 40 -16.04 -11.51 12.35
C PHE A 40 -15.67 -10.56 11.19
N PHE A 41 -14.46 -9.97 11.24
CA PHE A 41 -13.94 -9.04 10.24
C PHE A 41 -13.88 -9.64 8.82
N SER A 42 -13.92 -10.97 8.69
CA SER A 42 -13.94 -11.66 7.39
C SER A 42 -15.20 -11.40 6.54
N ALA A 43 -16.25 -10.81 7.12
CA ALA A 43 -17.46 -10.39 6.40
C ALA A 43 -17.47 -8.90 6.02
N ALA A 44 -16.38 -8.15 6.28
CA ALA A 44 -16.36 -6.71 6.05
C ALA A 44 -16.41 -6.34 4.56
N ASN A 45 -15.66 -7.05 3.71
CA ASN A 45 -15.57 -6.82 2.27
C ASN A 45 -15.81 -8.12 1.51
N PRO A 46 -17.07 -8.50 1.23
CA PRO A 46 -17.40 -9.73 0.49
C PRO A 46 -16.74 -9.84 -0.89
N ALA A 47 -16.41 -8.72 -1.53
CA ALA A 47 -15.77 -8.69 -2.85
C ALA A 47 -14.31 -9.17 -2.85
N ILE A 48 -13.65 -9.11 -1.70
CA ILE A 48 -12.22 -9.42 -1.58
C ILE A 48 -12.08 -10.70 -0.77
N LYS A 49 -11.24 -11.63 -1.25
CA LYS A 49 -10.92 -12.86 -0.53
C LYS A 49 -10.55 -12.54 0.91
N SER A 50 -11.27 -13.16 1.85
CA SER A 50 -11.05 -12.99 3.30
C SER A 50 -11.16 -11.53 3.78
N SER A 51 -11.92 -10.70 3.07
CA SER A 51 -12.04 -9.26 3.28
C SER A 51 -10.71 -8.49 3.16
N GLY A 52 -9.73 -9.04 2.46
CA GLY A 52 -8.41 -8.43 2.28
C GLY A 52 -7.49 -8.66 3.47
N ASN A 53 -7.22 -9.94 3.76
CA ASN A 53 -6.25 -10.34 4.80
C ASN A 53 -4.81 -10.47 4.25
N GLY A 54 -4.63 -10.08 2.99
CA GLY A 54 -3.39 -10.13 2.22
C GLY A 54 -3.11 -11.46 1.52
N THR A 55 -4.05 -12.41 1.55
CA THR A 55 -4.02 -13.64 0.73
C THR A 55 -4.77 -13.51 -0.59
N GLU A 56 -5.42 -12.37 -0.80
CA GLU A 56 -6.06 -11.98 -2.05
C GLU A 56 -5.02 -11.74 -3.15
N SER A 57 -5.44 -12.02 -4.38
CA SER A 57 -4.73 -11.60 -5.59
C SER A 57 -4.86 -10.08 -5.72
N LYS A 58 -3.74 -9.36 -5.79
CA LYS A 58 -3.74 -7.92 -6.09
C LYS A 58 -4.30 -7.67 -7.48
N PHE A 59 -4.04 -8.56 -8.43
CA PHE A 59 -4.56 -8.47 -9.78
C PHE A 59 -6.09 -8.53 -9.76
N HIS A 60 -6.66 -9.55 -9.13
CA HIS A 60 -8.12 -9.67 -9.03
C HIS A 60 -8.75 -8.47 -8.31
N THR A 61 -8.13 -8.04 -7.20
CA THR A 61 -8.63 -6.93 -6.40
C THR A 61 -8.61 -5.61 -7.16
N ILE A 62 -7.55 -5.33 -7.94
CA ILE A 62 -7.53 -4.13 -8.79
C ILE A 62 -8.52 -4.24 -9.96
N GLN A 63 -8.82 -5.45 -10.46
CA GLN A 63 -9.85 -5.62 -11.50
C GLN A 63 -11.25 -5.17 -11.06
N LEU A 64 -11.52 -5.12 -9.75
CA LEU A 64 -12.80 -4.65 -9.21
C LEU A 64 -12.99 -3.13 -9.37
N VAL A 65 -11.90 -2.37 -9.47
CA VAL A 65 -11.95 -0.91 -9.69
C VAL A 65 -12.38 -0.64 -11.14
N PRO A 66 -13.22 0.37 -11.42
CA PRO A 66 -13.57 0.72 -12.79
C PRO A 66 -12.33 0.97 -13.66
N GLU A 67 -12.34 0.50 -14.91
CA GLU A 67 -11.18 0.52 -15.81
C GLU A 67 -10.54 1.92 -15.94
N LYS A 68 -11.38 2.96 -16.03
CA LYS A 68 -10.91 4.36 -16.11
C LYS A 68 -10.03 4.78 -14.92
N TYR A 69 -10.25 4.22 -13.73
CA TYR A 69 -9.54 4.59 -12.49
C TYR A 69 -8.36 3.69 -12.16
N ARG A 70 -8.07 2.65 -12.93
CA ARG A 70 -6.95 1.74 -12.64
C ARG A 70 -5.92 1.72 -13.75
N PRO A 71 -4.68 1.30 -13.45
CA PRO A 71 -3.67 1.08 -14.47
C PRO A 71 -3.95 -0.20 -15.26
N LYS A 72 -3.57 -0.20 -16.54
CA LYS A 72 -3.53 -1.40 -17.36
C LYS A 72 -2.53 -2.39 -16.77
N SER A 73 -2.93 -3.66 -16.76
CA SER A 73 -2.12 -4.73 -16.19
C SER A 73 -2.38 -6.09 -16.82
N VAL A 74 -1.37 -6.95 -16.75
CA VAL A 74 -1.41 -8.37 -17.09
C VAL A 74 -0.90 -9.19 -15.91
N LEU A 75 -1.42 -10.41 -15.75
CA LEU A 75 -0.96 -11.37 -14.74
C LEU A 75 -0.19 -12.47 -15.46
N VAL A 76 1.10 -12.55 -15.20
CA VAL A 76 2.01 -13.54 -15.75
C VAL A 76 2.18 -14.68 -14.74
N LYS A 77 1.96 -15.90 -15.21
CA LYS A 77 2.20 -17.12 -14.43
C LYS A 77 3.67 -17.55 -14.53
N PRO A 78 4.18 -18.33 -13.56
CA PRO A 78 5.51 -18.90 -13.64
C PRO A 78 5.71 -19.65 -14.96
N ASN A 79 6.90 -19.51 -15.55
CA ASN A 79 7.30 -20.21 -16.77
C ASN A 79 6.45 -19.90 -18.02
N THR A 80 5.63 -18.84 -18.02
CA THR A 80 4.99 -18.34 -19.25
C THR A 80 6.07 -17.93 -20.26
N ASN A 81 5.90 -18.35 -21.53
CA ASN A 81 6.83 -17.99 -22.59
C ASN A 81 6.92 -16.45 -22.76
N PHE A 82 8.15 -15.93 -22.81
CA PHE A 82 8.37 -14.47 -22.85
C PHE A 82 7.74 -13.79 -24.07
N ASN A 83 7.72 -14.43 -25.24
CA ASN A 83 7.05 -13.86 -26.42
C ASN A 83 5.53 -13.76 -26.24
N THR A 84 4.92 -14.67 -25.47
CA THR A 84 3.50 -14.56 -25.09
C THR A 84 3.29 -13.36 -24.19
N VAL A 85 4.18 -13.14 -23.21
CA VAL A 85 4.13 -11.95 -22.34
C VAL A 85 4.20 -10.67 -23.17
N LEU A 86 5.15 -10.54 -24.10
CA LEU A 86 5.28 -9.36 -24.95
C LEU A 86 4.03 -9.13 -25.82
N LYS A 87 3.43 -10.19 -26.37
CA LYS A 87 2.17 -10.09 -27.13
C LYS A 87 1.02 -9.57 -26.28
N GLU A 88 0.90 -10.02 -25.03
CA GLU A 88 -0.12 -9.52 -24.10
C GLU A 88 0.10 -8.06 -23.69
N LEU A 89 1.36 -7.64 -23.49
CA LEU A 89 1.68 -6.25 -23.19
C LEU A 89 1.31 -5.33 -24.37
N ASN A 90 1.65 -5.75 -25.59
CA ASN A 90 1.33 -5.02 -26.81
C ASN A 90 -0.19 -4.92 -27.02
N SER A 91 -0.94 -6.00 -26.84
CA SER A 91 -2.41 -5.98 -27.01
C SER A 91 -3.12 -5.05 -26.02
N LYS A 92 -2.52 -4.82 -24.85
CA LYS A 92 -3.01 -3.86 -23.84
C LYS A 92 -2.38 -2.47 -23.94
N ASN A 93 -1.50 -2.22 -24.89
CA ASN A 93 -0.74 -0.97 -24.99
C ASN A 93 -0.02 -0.61 -23.67
N ILE A 94 0.70 -1.57 -23.09
CA ILE A 94 1.59 -1.37 -21.94
C ILE A 94 3.01 -1.24 -22.48
N THR A 95 3.62 -0.07 -22.30
CA THR A 95 4.96 0.25 -22.80
C THR A 95 5.97 0.39 -21.65
N PHE A 96 7.26 0.32 -21.98
CA PHE A 96 8.32 0.65 -21.03
C PHE A 96 8.43 2.17 -20.78
N PRO A 97 8.86 2.59 -19.58
CA PRO A 97 9.07 1.75 -18.40
C PRO A 97 7.75 1.22 -17.83
N LEU A 98 7.80 0.08 -17.14
CA LEU A 98 6.66 -0.57 -16.50
C LEU A 98 6.96 -0.98 -15.05
N ILE A 99 5.96 -1.41 -14.31
CA ILE A 99 6.11 -1.98 -12.97
C ILE A 99 5.87 -3.48 -13.00
N ALA A 100 6.81 -4.24 -12.46
CA ALA A 100 6.63 -5.66 -12.15
C ALA A 100 6.49 -5.83 -10.63
N LYS A 101 5.47 -6.59 -10.19
CA LYS A 101 5.24 -6.87 -8.76
C LYS A 101 4.59 -8.23 -8.52
N PRO A 102 4.87 -8.91 -7.39
CA PRO A 102 4.16 -10.14 -7.03
C PRO A 102 2.66 -9.92 -6.84
N ASP A 103 1.85 -10.86 -7.34
CA ASP A 103 0.39 -10.83 -7.17
C ASP A 103 0.01 -10.89 -5.68
N ILE A 104 0.68 -11.76 -4.92
CA ILE A 104 0.57 -11.86 -3.46
C ILE A 104 1.88 -11.36 -2.83
N GLY A 105 1.80 -10.44 -1.86
CA GLY A 105 3.00 -9.79 -1.30
C GLY A 105 2.69 -8.47 -0.58
N PHE A 106 3.62 -8.00 0.27
CA PHE A 106 3.46 -6.78 1.05
C PHE A 106 4.71 -5.89 1.00
N ARG A 107 4.54 -4.62 1.41
CA ARG A 107 5.63 -3.70 1.74
C ARG A 107 6.64 -3.46 0.60
N GLY A 108 6.17 -3.54 -0.65
CA GLY A 108 7.02 -3.35 -1.83
C GLY A 108 8.04 -4.48 -2.04
N LEU A 109 7.79 -5.68 -1.52
CA LEU A 109 8.64 -6.85 -1.75
C LEU A 109 8.65 -7.21 -3.25
N LEU A 110 9.85 -7.27 -3.84
CA LEU A 110 10.10 -7.52 -5.27
C LEU A 110 9.38 -6.57 -6.23
N VAL A 111 8.97 -5.38 -5.78
CA VAL A 111 8.39 -4.38 -6.69
C VAL A 111 9.52 -3.66 -7.40
N GLU A 112 9.55 -3.74 -8.72
CA GLU A 112 10.62 -3.16 -9.54
C GLU A 112 10.07 -2.34 -10.70
N LYS A 113 10.76 -1.24 -11.01
CA LYS A 113 10.54 -0.47 -12.24
C LYS A 113 11.46 -1.05 -13.31
N ILE A 114 10.86 -1.59 -14.36
CA ILE A 114 11.56 -2.24 -15.46
C ILE A 114 11.63 -1.26 -16.62
N ASN A 115 12.82 -1.01 -17.16
CA ASN A 115 13.04 0.01 -18.18
C ASN A 115 13.18 -0.58 -19.60
N SER A 116 13.37 -1.89 -19.72
CA SER A 116 13.57 -2.56 -21.01
C SER A 116 13.02 -4.00 -21.02
N GLU A 117 12.85 -4.56 -22.22
CA GLU A 117 12.47 -5.97 -22.40
C GLU A 117 13.47 -6.94 -21.77
N SER A 118 14.78 -6.67 -21.91
CA SER A 118 15.82 -7.51 -21.30
C SER A 118 15.75 -7.54 -19.77
N ASP A 119 15.45 -6.39 -19.16
CA ASP A 119 15.26 -6.31 -17.71
C ASP A 119 14.01 -7.09 -17.27
N LEU A 120 12.94 -7.05 -18.06
CA LEU A 120 11.71 -7.80 -17.79
C LEU A 120 11.96 -9.32 -17.84
N GLU A 121 12.65 -9.79 -18.88
CA GLU A 121 12.96 -11.21 -19.05
C GLU A 121 13.78 -11.73 -17.87
N LYS A 122 14.85 -11.01 -17.49
CA LYS A 122 15.68 -11.34 -16.32
C LYS A 122 14.84 -11.39 -15.03
N TYR A 123 13.97 -10.40 -14.83
CA TYR A 123 13.10 -10.35 -13.66
C TYR A 123 12.19 -11.59 -13.58
N LEU A 124 11.53 -11.96 -14.68
CA LEU A 124 10.62 -13.11 -14.72
C LEU A 124 11.35 -14.45 -14.53
N ILE A 125 12.59 -14.58 -15.01
CA ILE A 125 13.43 -15.77 -14.78
C ILE A 125 13.82 -15.88 -13.30
N ASN A 126 14.21 -14.76 -12.68
CA ASN A 126 14.65 -14.74 -11.28
C ASN A 126 13.52 -15.04 -10.29
N TYR A 127 12.27 -14.70 -10.66
CA TYR A 127 11.12 -14.80 -9.79
C TYR A 127 10.00 -15.66 -10.41
N PRO A 128 10.09 -16.99 -10.35
CA PRO A 128 9.09 -17.92 -10.92
C PRO A 128 7.83 -18.02 -10.05
N ILE A 129 7.15 -16.90 -9.87
CA ILE A 129 5.89 -16.74 -9.12
C ILE A 129 4.87 -15.99 -9.99
N ASP A 130 3.64 -15.83 -9.49
CA ASP A 130 2.64 -14.99 -10.14
C ASP A 130 3.06 -13.51 -10.08
N ILE A 131 3.32 -12.91 -11.24
CA ILE A 131 3.78 -11.53 -11.39
C ILE A 131 2.72 -10.70 -12.11
N ILE A 132 2.41 -9.54 -11.54
CA ILE A 132 1.64 -8.49 -12.21
C ILE A 132 2.63 -7.59 -12.94
N ILE A 133 2.43 -7.44 -14.25
CA ILE A 133 3.06 -6.39 -15.03
C ILE A 133 2.02 -5.29 -15.25
N GLN A 134 2.39 -4.06 -14.93
CA GLN A 134 1.49 -2.91 -14.88
C GLN A 134 2.13 -1.69 -15.55
N GLU A 135 1.34 -0.88 -16.25
CA GLU A 135 1.84 0.37 -16.83
C GLU A 135 2.44 1.29 -15.78
N PHE A 136 3.50 2.02 -16.13
CA PHE A 136 4.11 2.99 -15.23
C PHE A 136 3.33 4.30 -15.23
N LEU A 137 2.70 4.61 -14.09
CA LEU A 137 1.96 5.86 -13.93
C LEU A 137 2.89 7.03 -13.57
N THR A 138 2.84 8.07 -14.40
CA THR A 138 3.69 9.29 -14.32
C THR A 138 3.18 10.38 -13.40
N HIS A 139 1.96 10.24 -12.88
CA HIS A 139 1.37 11.16 -11.90
C HIS A 139 2.36 11.54 -10.79
N GLU A 140 2.42 12.82 -10.47
CA GLU A 140 3.45 13.40 -9.61
C GLU A 140 3.29 12.99 -8.14
N ASN A 141 2.04 12.92 -7.67
CA ASN A 141 1.70 12.73 -6.27
C ASN A 141 1.09 11.36 -6.01
N GLU A 142 1.25 10.88 -4.78
CA GLU A 142 0.67 9.62 -4.31
C GLU A 142 0.10 9.82 -2.90
N CYS A 143 -1.09 9.27 -2.64
CA CYS A 143 -1.69 9.28 -1.32
C CYS A 143 -2.43 7.98 -1.03
N GLY A 144 -2.67 7.74 0.25
CA GLY A 144 -3.56 6.69 0.75
C GLY A 144 -4.79 7.30 1.38
N VAL A 145 -5.98 6.97 0.87
CA VAL A 145 -7.27 7.43 1.42
C VAL A 145 -7.97 6.25 2.06
N PHE A 146 -8.16 6.31 3.38
CA PHE A 146 -8.93 5.32 4.12
C PHE A 146 -10.39 5.73 4.10
N TYR A 147 -11.21 4.86 3.54
CA TYR A 147 -12.63 5.08 3.38
C TYR A 147 -13.40 3.91 4.01
N HIS A 148 -14.52 4.23 4.64
CA HIS A 148 -15.44 3.20 5.11
C HIS A 148 -16.91 3.63 5.01
N ARG A 149 -17.78 2.70 4.65
CA ARG A 149 -19.23 2.90 4.53
C ARG A 149 -19.96 1.68 5.04
N LYS A 150 -21.01 1.85 5.87
CA LYS A 150 -21.83 0.68 6.22
C LYS A 150 -22.63 0.22 5.00
N PRO A 151 -22.86 -1.10 4.84
CA PRO A 151 -23.54 -1.63 3.67
C PRO A 151 -24.95 -1.06 3.44
N ASN A 152 -25.62 -0.64 4.51
CA ASN A 152 -26.96 -0.06 4.50
C ASN A 152 -26.96 1.48 4.49
N GLU A 153 -25.83 2.12 4.24
CA GLU A 153 -25.71 3.58 4.14
C GLU A 153 -25.37 4.02 2.72
N GLU A 154 -25.95 5.15 2.34
CA GLU A 154 -25.70 5.80 1.05
C GLU A 154 -24.37 6.52 0.99
N LYS A 155 -23.87 6.98 2.14
CA LYS A 155 -22.63 7.75 2.24
C LYS A 155 -21.69 7.12 3.27
N GLY A 156 -20.41 7.13 2.96
CA GLY A 156 -19.34 6.73 3.85
C GLY A 156 -18.60 7.92 4.41
N HIS A 157 -17.44 7.63 4.98
CA HIS A 157 -16.56 8.64 5.55
C HIS A 157 -15.11 8.35 5.19
N ILE A 158 -14.35 9.42 4.98
CA ILE A 158 -12.89 9.35 4.90
C ILE A 158 -12.33 9.57 6.30
N SER A 159 -11.68 8.56 6.86
CA SER A 159 -11.15 8.59 8.22
C SER A 159 -9.64 8.87 8.27
N SER A 160 -8.97 8.87 7.11
CA SER A 160 -7.53 9.07 7.00
C SER A 160 -7.14 9.43 5.57
N ILE A 161 -6.38 10.50 5.41
CA ILE A 161 -5.61 10.80 4.20
C ILE A 161 -4.13 10.82 4.57
N THR A 162 -3.33 10.03 3.85
CA THR A 162 -1.87 9.98 4.00
C THR A 162 -1.22 10.47 2.73
N LEU A 163 -0.57 11.63 2.79
CA LEU A 163 0.25 12.12 1.68
C LEU A 163 1.61 11.44 1.73
N LYS A 164 2.15 11.06 0.56
CA LYS A 164 3.44 10.38 0.46
C LYS A 164 4.50 11.32 -0.06
N LYS A 165 5.44 11.69 0.81
CA LYS A 165 6.64 12.42 0.42
C LYS A 165 7.76 11.42 0.16
N PHE A 166 8.11 11.28 -1.11
CA PHE A 166 9.23 10.43 -1.53
C PHE A 166 10.55 11.01 -1.02
N LEU A 167 11.47 10.12 -0.68
CA LEU A 167 12.79 10.50 -0.23
C LEU A 167 13.57 11.12 -1.40
N THR A 168 14.10 12.32 -1.20
CA THR A 168 14.81 13.10 -2.22
C THR A 168 15.98 13.83 -1.60
N VAL A 169 17.08 13.95 -2.34
CA VAL A 169 18.19 14.85 -2.01
C VAL A 169 18.33 15.93 -3.09
N ILE A 170 18.96 17.04 -2.75
CA ILE A 170 19.21 18.16 -3.66
C ILE A 170 20.73 18.25 -3.86
N GLY A 171 21.16 18.30 -5.12
CA GLY A 171 22.56 18.49 -5.48
C GLY A 171 23.09 19.85 -5.05
N ASP A 172 24.29 19.85 -4.47
CA ASP A 172 25.05 21.06 -4.13
C ASP A 172 26.17 21.34 -5.15
N GLY A 173 26.26 20.54 -6.23
CA GLY A 173 27.30 20.61 -7.25
C GLY A 173 28.70 20.18 -6.77
N LYS A 174 28.82 19.62 -5.56
CA LYS A 174 30.12 19.32 -4.93
C LYS A 174 30.17 17.94 -4.26
N SER A 175 29.14 17.61 -3.49
CA SER A 175 29.01 16.34 -2.78
C SER A 175 28.54 15.25 -3.72
N THR A 176 29.07 14.05 -3.56
CA THR A 176 28.56 12.83 -4.21
C THR A 176 27.15 12.50 -3.73
N LEU A 177 26.39 11.74 -4.53
CA LEU A 177 25.07 11.24 -4.14
C LEU A 177 25.11 10.52 -2.78
N ARG A 178 26.16 9.73 -2.53
CA ARG A 178 26.36 9.03 -1.24
C ARG A 178 26.50 10.00 -0.07
N GLU A 179 27.30 11.05 -0.22
CA GLU A 179 27.48 12.05 0.83
C GLU A 179 26.19 12.83 1.10
N LEU A 180 25.41 13.15 0.07
CA LEU A 180 24.09 13.78 0.22
C LEU A 180 23.12 12.87 1.00
N ILE A 181 23.11 11.56 0.73
CA ILE A 181 22.31 10.57 1.48
C ILE A 181 22.73 10.52 2.95
N LEU A 182 24.03 10.54 3.23
CA LEU A 182 24.56 10.49 4.60
C LEU A 182 24.26 11.77 5.40
N LYS A 183 24.13 12.92 4.74
CA LYS A 183 23.80 14.21 5.36
C LYS A 183 22.30 14.37 5.64
N ASP A 184 21.43 13.71 4.87
CA ASP A 184 19.98 13.80 5.05
C ASP A 184 19.49 12.96 6.23
N GLU A 185 18.77 13.59 7.16
CA GLU A 185 18.31 13.00 8.44
C GLU A 185 17.43 11.76 8.25
N ARG A 186 16.63 11.71 7.16
CA ARG A 186 15.76 10.56 6.90
C ARG A 186 16.46 9.55 6.02
N ALA A 187 17.21 9.98 5.01
CA ALA A 187 17.82 9.09 4.03
C ALA A 187 18.88 8.18 4.67
N ILE A 188 19.65 8.71 5.62
CA ILE A 188 20.67 7.94 6.36
C ILE A 188 20.08 6.71 7.08
N ILE A 189 18.80 6.75 7.49
CA ILE A 189 18.10 5.63 8.15
C ILE A 189 17.95 4.41 7.21
N TYR A 190 17.96 4.66 5.90
CA TYR A 190 17.75 3.70 4.82
C TYR A 190 19.00 3.50 3.95
N LEU A 191 20.19 3.88 4.41
CA LEU A 191 21.44 3.85 3.63
C LEU A 191 21.64 2.52 2.89
N ASP A 192 21.59 1.38 3.59
CA ASP A 192 21.82 0.04 2.99
C ASP A 192 20.85 -0.27 1.83
N LEU A 193 19.61 0.21 1.91
CA LEU A 193 18.63 0.06 0.85
C LEU A 193 18.96 0.97 -0.34
N LEU A 194 19.33 2.22 -0.05
CA LEU A 194 19.62 3.22 -1.07
C LEU A 194 20.91 2.93 -1.82
N GLU A 195 21.93 2.39 -1.15
CA GLU A 195 23.17 1.97 -1.80
C GLU A 195 22.92 0.84 -2.81
N LYS A 196 22.01 -0.09 -2.49
CA LYS A 196 21.58 -1.15 -3.44
C LYS A 196 20.79 -0.59 -4.62
N ILE A 197 19.86 0.34 -4.38
CA ILE A 197 19.04 0.95 -5.45
C ILE A 197 19.90 1.78 -6.41
N HIS A 198 20.87 2.53 -5.89
CA HIS A 198 21.72 3.45 -6.67
C HIS A 198 23.10 2.88 -6.97
N THR A 199 23.22 1.54 -7.01
CA THR A 199 24.49 0.88 -7.36
C THR A 199 24.97 1.39 -8.72
N GLY A 200 26.23 1.85 -8.77
CA GLY A 200 26.83 2.47 -9.96
C GLY A 200 26.63 3.99 -10.09
N ASN A 201 25.76 4.62 -9.29
CA ASN A 201 25.51 6.07 -9.33
C ASN A 201 25.93 6.81 -8.05
N LEU A 202 26.34 6.09 -7.00
CA LEU A 202 26.64 6.67 -5.67
C LEU A 202 27.76 7.71 -5.68
N ASN A 203 28.75 7.56 -6.56
CA ASN A 203 29.90 8.47 -6.67
C ASN A 203 29.65 9.64 -7.64
N ASN A 204 28.50 9.66 -8.33
CA ASN A 204 28.14 10.79 -9.18
C ASN A 204 27.91 12.05 -8.33
N ILE A 205 28.33 13.21 -8.83
CA ILE A 205 28.09 14.51 -8.20
C ILE A 205 26.88 15.14 -8.89
N PRO A 206 25.72 15.24 -8.23
CA PRO A 206 24.54 15.87 -8.81
C PRO A 206 24.76 17.37 -9.05
N ASP A 207 24.18 17.88 -10.13
CA ASP A 207 24.25 19.31 -10.43
C ASP A 207 23.62 20.16 -9.33
N TYR A 208 24.06 21.42 -9.21
CA TYR A 208 23.48 22.35 -8.24
C TYR A 208 21.96 22.48 -8.45
N ASN A 209 21.20 22.35 -7.36
CA ASN A 209 19.73 22.31 -7.34
C ASN A 209 19.07 21.11 -8.04
N GLN A 210 19.82 20.13 -8.54
CA GLN A 210 19.24 18.92 -9.12
C GLN A 210 18.53 18.10 -8.03
N LYS A 211 17.22 17.90 -8.17
CA LYS A 211 16.44 17.08 -7.25
C LYS A 211 16.51 15.62 -7.65
N ILE A 212 17.14 14.79 -6.83
CA ILE A 212 17.25 13.35 -7.07
C ILE A 212 16.25 12.61 -6.21
N LYS A 213 15.37 11.82 -6.84
CA LYS A 213 14.45 10.92 -6.17
C LYS A 213 15.17 9.62 -5.82
N LEU A 214 15.26 9.32 -4.52
CA LEU A 214 16.03 8.19 -4.01
C LEU A 214 15.25 6.86 -4.06
N THR A 215 13.93 6.92 -4.10
CA THR A 215 13.04 5.75 -4.25
C THR A 215 11.80 6.10 -5.05
N VAL A 216 11.37 5.19 -5.91
CA VAL A 216 10.13 5.31 -6.69
C VAL A 216 8.94 4.63 -6.01
N ILE A 217 9.16 3.90 -4.92
CA ILE A 217 8.14 3.10 -4.23
C ILE A 217 7.59 3.88 -3.04
N GLY A 218 6.28 4.16 -3.03
CA GLY A 218 5.56 4.91 -1.98
C GLY A 218 5.31 4.11 -0.69
N ASN A 219 6.35 3.51 -0.10
CA ASN A 219 6.25 2.69 1.10
C ASN A 219 7.13 3.19 2.26
N HIS A 220 6.57 3.26 3.47
CA HIS A 220 7.28 3.71 4.67
C HIS A 220 8.54 2.90 4.99
N SER A 221 8.50 1.58 4.76
CA SER A 221 9.67 0.71 4.95
C SER A 221 10.80 0.94 3.93
N LYS A 222 10.53 1.73 2.88
CA LYS A 222 11.46 2.09 1.81
C LYS A 222 11.89 3.57 1.85
N GLY A 223 11.59 4.28 2.94
CA GLY A 223 12.03 5.66 3.16
C GLY A 223 10.98 6.73 2.87
N THR A 224 9.86 6.38 2.22
CA THR A 224 8.76 7.33 2.02
C THR A 224 8.26 7.87 3.35
N GLN A 225 8.13 9.18 3.46
CA GLN A 225 7.52 9.83 4.60
C GLN A 225 6.00 9.86 4.42
N PHE A 226 5.28 9.45 5.46
CA PHE A 226 3.83 9.56 5.54
C PHE A 226 3.49 10.84 6.29
N ILE A 227 2.69 11.69 5.66
CA ILE A 227 2.28 12.99 6.17
C ILE A 227 0.77 12.97 6.36
N ASN A 228 0.30 13.51 7.50
CA ASN A 228 -1.12 13.61 7.78
C ASN A 228 -1.81 14.62 6.84
N GLY A 229 -2.66 14.09 5.96
CA GLY A 229 -3.44 14.86 4.99
C GLY A 229 -4.90 15.12 5.42
N ASN A 230 -5.30 14.81 6.67
CA ASN A 230 -6.71 14.88 7.08
C ASN A 230 -7.35 16.27 6.97
N HIS A 231 -6.55 17.35 6.90
CA HIS A 231 -7.02 18.71 6.64
C HIS A 231 -7.61 18.89 5.22
N LEU A 232 -7.38 17.93 4.32
CA LEU A 232 -7.90 17.91 2.95
C LEU A 232 -9.21 17.12 2.82
N ILE A 233 -9.75 16.58 3.91
CA ILE A 233 -11.03 15.88 3.88
C ILE A 233 -12.13 16.92 3.67
N SER A 234 -12.88 16.77 2.58
CA SER A 234 -14.03 17.59 2.24
C SER A 234 -15.22 16.72 1.86
N THR A 235 -16.42 17.30 1.90
CA THR A 235 -17.64 16.64 1.43
C THR A 235 -17.52 16.22 -0.04
N GLN A 236 -16.83 17.01 -0.86
CA GLN A 236 -16.64 16.72 -2.28
C GLN A 236 -15.77 15.47 -2.47
N LEU A 237 -14.66 15.37 -1.72
CA LEU A 237 -13.81 14.19 -1.74
C LEU A 237 -14.57 12.95 -1.23
N GLU A 238 -15.36 13.08 -0.15
CA GLU A 238 -16.20 11.98 0.34
C GLU A 238 -17.18 11.50 -0.72
N ASN A 239 -17.85 12.40 -1.46
CA ASN A 239 -18.74 12.04 -2.57
C ASN A 239 -18.01 11.29 -3.71
N THR A 240 -16.77 11.68 -4.01
CA THR A 240 -15.92 11.00 -4.99
C THR A 240 -15.64 9.56 -4.54
N PHE A 241 -15.29 9.35 -3.27
CA PHE A 241 -15.02 8.02 -2.73
C PHE A 241 -16.29 7.18 -2.47
N ASP A 242 -17.43 7.81 -2.19
CA ASP A 242 -18.73 7.16 -2.19
C ASP A 242 -19.05 6.56 -3.56
N SER A 243 -18.85 7.35 -4.62
CA SER A 243 -19.06 6.91 -6.00
C SER A 243 -18.13 5.77 -6.38
N LEU A 244 -16.84 5.87 -6.00
CA LEU A 244 -15.88 4.79 -6.20
C LEU A 244 -16.26 3.52 -5.44
N SER A 245 -16.56 3.61 -4.14
CA SER A 245 -16.96 2.45 -3.32
C SER A 245 -18.23 1.79 -3.85
N LYS A 246 -19.24 2.57 -4.25
CA LYS A 246 -20.49 2.04 -4.83
C LYS A 246 -20.26 1.29 -6.14
N SER A 247 -19.27 1.70 -6.94
CA SER A 247 -18.89 0.97 -8.16
C SER A 247 -18.20 -0.37 -7.89
N ILE A 248 -17.70 -0.58 -6.66
CA ILE A 248 -17.01 -1.80 -6.23
C ILE A 248 -17.95 -2.58 -5.29
N ASN A 249 -18.90 -3.31 -5.87
CA ASN A 249 -19.90 -4.04 -5.09
C ASN A 249 -19.24 -5.03 -4.12
N GLY A 250 -19.50 -4.87 -2.82
CA GLY A 250 -18.92 -5.68 -1.76
C GLY A 250 -17.59 -5.17 -1.17
N TRP A 251 -17.19 -3.93 -1.45
CA TRP A 251 -16.08 -3.26 -0.75
C TRP A 251 -16.57 -2.06 0.07
N TYR A 252 -16.38 -2.15 1.38
CA TYR A 252 -16.98 -1.25 2.38
C TYR A 252 -15.96 -0.64 3.35
N TYR A 253 -14.76 -1.23 3.46
CA TYR A 253 -13.77 -0.84 4.45
C TYR A 253 -12.36 -1.05 3.92
N GLY A 254 -11.56 0.01 3.87
CA GLY A 254 -10.13 -0.13 3.64
C GLY A 254 -9.48 1.15 3.12
N ARG A 255 -8.25 0.99 2.63
CA ARG A 255 -7.45 2.09 2.08
C ARG A 255 -7.29 1.95 0.58
N VAL A 256 -7.57 3.03 -0.13
CA VAL A 256 -7.26 3.20 -1.55
C VAL A 256 -5.91 3.89 -1.63
N ASP A 257 -4.90 3.19 -2.13
CA ASP A 257 -3.62 3.78 -2.50
C ASP A 257 -3.73 4.25 -3.95
N LEU A 258 -3.48 5.53 -4.24
CA LEU A 258 -3.69 6.13 -5.56
C LEU A 258 -2.62 7.15 -5.91
N LYS A 259 -2.51 7.46 -7.20
CA LYS A 259 -1.74 8.59 -7.71
C LYS A 259 -2.63 9.64 -8.35
N TYR A 260 -2.17 10.89 -8.32
CA TYR A 260 -2.88 12.07 -8.82
C TYR A 260 -1.87 13.17 -9.19
N ASN A 261 -2.30 14.15 -10.00
CA ASN A 261 -1.48 15.32 -10.34
C ASN A 261 -1.80 16.49 -9.40
N SER A 262 -3.05 16.92 -9.34
CA SER A 262 -3.52 17.96 -8.42
C SER A 262 -4.55 17.39 -7.43
N PHE A 263 -4.57 17.93 -6.21
CA PHE A 263 -5.56 17.50 -5.22
C PHE A 263 -6.99 17.88 -5.64
N GLU A 264 -7.15 19.01 -6.32
CA GLU A 264 -8.43 19.45 -6.89
C GLU A 264 -9.01 18.42 -7.88
N SER A 265 -8.19 17.85 -8.76
CA SER A 265 -8.65 16.82 -9.69
C SER A 265 -9.01 15.51 -9.00
N LEU A 266 -8.31 15.16 -7.91
CA LEU A 266 -8.65 14.03 -7.06
C LEU A 266 -9.98 14.26 -6.32
N GLU A 267 -10.14 15.44 -5.72
CA GLU A 267 -11.35 15.84 -5.00
C GLU A 267 -12.57 15.80 -5.90
N ASN A 268 -12.46 16.30 -7.12
CA ASN A 268 -13.52 16.28 -8.13
C ASN A 268 -13.68 14.93 -8.85
N GLY A 269 -12.81 13.96 -8.57
CA GLY A 269 -12.83 12.63 -9.19
C GLY A 269 -12.58 12.63 -10.71
N SER A 270 -11.96 13.68 -11.23
CA SER A 270 -11.71 13.89 -12.66
C SER A 270 -10.39 13.29 -13.14
N ASP A 271 -9.34 13.30 -12.32
CA ASP A 271 -8.04 12.71 -12.64
C ASP A 271 -7.36 12.08 -11.41
N PHE A 272 -7.39 10.74 -11.36
CA PHE A 272 -6.58 9.93 -10.45
C PHE A 272 -6.52 8.48 -10.94
N LYS A 273 -5.50 7.75 -10.47
CA LYS A 273 -5.35 6.32 -10.72
C LYS A 273 -5.15 5.56 -9.42
N VAL A 274 -6.08 4.66 -9.12
CA VAL A 274 -6.00 3.70 -8.02
C VAL A 274 -4.90 2.69 -8.33
N LEU A 275 -3.90 2.62 -7.47
CA LEU A 275 -2.85 1.62 -7.51
C LEU A 275 -3.34 0.30 -6.89
N GLU A 276 -3.98 0.40 -5.73
CA GLU A 276 -4.42 -0.73 -4.91
C GLU A 276 -5.64 -0.32 -4.07
N ILE A 277 -6.61 -1.24 -3.92
CA ILE A 277 -7.61 -1.17 -2.84
C ILE A 277 -7.26 -2.24 -1.82
N ASN A 278 -7.17 -1.84 -0.56
CA ASN A 278 -6.84 -2.72 0.55
C ASN A 278 -8.10 -3.07 1.34
N GLY A 279 -8.05 -4.15 2.12
CA GLY A 279 -9.14 -4.56 3.00
C GLY A 279 -8.82 -4.42 4.48
N ILE A 280 -9.13 -5.44 5.27
CA ILE A 280 -9.08 -5.41 6.75
C ILE A 280 -7.69 -5.24 7.35
N ILE A 281 -6.62 -5.48 6.59
CA ILE A 281 -5.24 -5.22 7.02
C ILE A 281 -4.77 -3.80 6.71
N ALA A 282 -5.61 -2.98 6.09
CA ALA A 282 -5.28 -1.59 5.82
C ALA A 282 -5.07 -0.85 7.15
N GLU A 283 -3.97 -0.11 7.24
CA GLU A 283 -3.70 0.81 8.34
C GLU A 283 -4.09 2.24 7.94
N PRO A 284 -4.64 3.05 8.86
CA PRO A 284 -4.80 4.49 8.66
C PRO A 284 -3.44 5.18 8.78
N THR A 285 -2.66 5.15 7.70
CA THR A 285 -1.23 5.47 7.71
C THR A 285 -0.87 6.92 8.08
N HIS A 286 -1.85 7.83 8.19
CA HIS A 286 -1.63 9.19 8.71
C HIS A 286 -1.13 9.16 10.17
N ILE A 287 -1.41 8.07 10.89
CA ILE A 287 -0.91 7.87 12.26
C ILE A 287 0.62 7.81 12.32
N TYR A 288 1.33 7.60 11.21
CA TYR A 288 2.80 7.58 11.21
C TYR A 288 3.43 8.97 11.08
N ASP A 289 2.63 10.04 10.99
CA ASP A 289 3.15 11.41 11.07
C ASP A 289 3.46 11.77 12.54
N SER A 290 4.64 11.34 13.01
CA SER A 290 5.12 11.56 14.38
C SER A 290 5.25 13.03 14.77
N LYS A 291 5.26 13.95 13.80
CA LYS A 291 5.30 15.41 14.04
C LYS A 291 3.94 15.97 14.40
N LYS A 292 2.85 15.32 13.96
CA LYS A 292 1.47 15.77 14.14
C LYS A 292 0.65 14.88 15.08
N PHE A 293 1.07 13.63 15.26
CA PHE A 293 0.41 12.66 16.13
C PHE A 293 1.29 12.30 17.32
N SER A 294 0.64 11.91 18.41
CA SER A 294 1.26 11.16 19.50
C SER A 294 0.99 9.67 19.33
N TYR A 295 1.83 8.84 19.95
CA TYR A 295 1.65 7.40 19.97
C TYR A 295 0.28 6.97 20.52
N PHE A 296 -0.23 7.62 21.57
CA PHE A 296 -1.56 7.31 22.10
C PHE A 296 -2.69 7.66 21.14
N GLN A 297 -2.55 8.75 20.36
CA GLN A 297 -3.50 9.08 19.29
C GLN A 297 -3.47 8.03 18.18
N ALA A 298 -2.29 7.50 17.83
CA ALA A 298 -2.16 6.39 16.88
C ALA A 298 -2.89 5.12 17.37
N LEU A 299 -2.71 4.74 18.63
CA LEU A 299 -3.44 3.61 19.23
C LEU A 299 -4.96 3.84 19.24
N LYS A 300 -5.40 5.06 19.59
CA LYS A 300 -6.82 5.43 19.56
C LYS A 300 -7.40 5.35 18.14
N ALA A 301 -6.66 5.82 17.13
CA ALA A 301 -7.07 5.76 15.74
C ALA A 301 -7.29 4.31 15.27
N ILE A 302 -6.39 3.39 15.63
CA ILE A 302 -6.56 1.95 15.34
C ILE A 302 -7.86 1.41 15.95
N ARG A 303 -8.15 1.73 17.23
CA ARG A 303 -9.40 1.30 17.88
C ARG A 303 -10.64 1.87 17.19
N THR A 304 -10.62 3.14 16.78
CA THR A 304 -11.72 3.75 16.00
C THR A 304 -11.96 2.98 14.70
N HIS A 305 -10.90 2.64 13.98
CA HIS A 305 -10.98 1.89 12.72
C HIS A 305 -11.51 0.47 12.94
N TRP A 306 -11.13 -0.21 14.03
CA TRP A 306 -11.66 -1.51 14.39
C TRP A 306 -13.13 -1.47 14.81
N LYS A 307 -13.58 -0.38 15.42
CA LYS A 307 -15.00 -0.15 15.71
C LYS A 307 -15.81 -0.04 14.41
N SER A 308 -15.35 0.74 13.44
CA SER A 308 -15.99 0.83 12.12
C SER A 308 -16.01 -0.54 11.42
N LEU A 309 -14.90 -1.27 11.46
CA LEU A 309 -14.80 -2.62 10.91
C LEU A 309 -15.81 -3.58 11.54
N PHE A 310 -15.95 -3.56 12.87
CA PHE A 310 -16.95 -4.35 13.60
C PHE A 310 -18.37 -4.01 13.18
N GLN A 311 -18.70 -2.72 13.05
CA GLN A 311 -20.03 -2.29 12.63
C GLN A 311 -20.35 -2.80 11.22
N ILE A 312 -19.44 -2.58 10.27
CA ILE A 312 -19.60 -2.99 8.86
C ILE A 312 -19.76 -4.50 8.74
N ALA A 313 -18.84 -5.27 9.33
CA ALA A 313 -18.89 -6.73 9.30
C ALA A 313 -20.16 -7.29 9.94
N THR A 314 -20.61 -6.69 11.06
CA THR A 314 -21.84 -7.11 11.74
C THR A 314 -23.09 -6.80 10.91
N VAL A 315 -23.15 -5.65 10.24
CA VAL A 315 -24.25 -5.33 9.32
C VAL A 315 -24.27 -6.30 8.13
N ASN A 316 -23.13 -6.55 7.48
CA ASN A 316 -23.03 -7.51 6.40
C ASN A 316 -23.48 -8.92 6.84
N HIS A 317 -23.10 -9.34 8.03
CA HIS A 317 -23.49 -10.65 8.53
C HIS A 317 -24.99 -10.75 8.85
N LYS A 318 -25.54 -9.78 9.58
CA LYS A 318 -26.94 -9.83 10.04
C LYS A 318 -27.94 -9.53 8.94
N THR A 319 -27.66 -8.50 8.15
CA THR A 319 -28.57 -7.98 7.12
C THR A 319 -28.33 -8.68 5.79
N ASN A 320 -27.09 -8.69 5.30
CA ASN A 320 -26.75 -9.21 3.96
C ASN A 320 -26.43 -10.72 3.98
N LYS A 321 -26.57 -11.38 5.13
CA LYS A 321 -26.34 -12.83 5.34
C LYS A 321 -24.96 -13.30 4.90
N ILE A 322 -23.96 -12.42 4.92
CA ILE A 322 -22.57 -12.79 4.63
C ILE A 322 -22.04 -13.63 5.80
N PRO A 323 -21.60 -14.88 5.56
CA PRO A 323 -21.11 -15.72 6.65
C PRO A 323 -19.77 -15.20 7.18
N TYR A 324 -19.59 -15.28 8.49
CA TYR A 324 -18.24 -15.18 9.04
C TYR A 324 -17.44 -16.42 8.63
N LYS A 325 -16.21 -16.21 8.18
CA LYS A 325 -15.28 -17.28 7.88
C LYS A 325 -14.90 -18.01 9.16
N SER A 326 -14.82 -19.35 9.11
CA SER A 326 -14.29 -20.16 10.21
C SER A 326 -12.92 -19.66 10.69
N ALA A 327 -12.76 -19.54 12.01
CA ALA A 327 -11.50 -19.14 12.63
C ALA A 327 -10.33 -20.04 12.22
N LYS A 328 -10.56 -21.36 12.17
CA LYS A 328 -9.55 -22.35 11.74
C LYS A 328 -9.09 -22.06 10.32
N LYS A 329 -10.02 -21.86 9.39
CA LYS A 329 -9.71 -21.55 7.98
C LYS A 329 -8.95 -20.24 7.85
N PHE A 330 -9.35 -19.21 8.59
CA PHE A 330 -8.63 -17.93 8.60
C PHE A 330 -7.19 -18.09 9.10
N ILE A 331 -6.98 -18.84 10.18
CA ILE A 331 -5.64 -19.12 10.73
C ILE A 331 -4.78 -19.92 9.73
N THR A 332 -5.34 -20.94 9.07
CA THR A 332 -4.63 -21.70 8.03
C THR A 332 -4.15 -20.79 6.90
N GLU A 333 -5.01 -19.90 6.39
CA GLU A 333 -4.64 -18.92 5.36
C GLU A 333 -3.48 -18.00 5.82
N MET A 334 -3.41 -17.64 7.11
CA MET A 334 -2.29 -16.84 7.65
C MET A 334 -0.98 -17.62 7.71
N TYR A 335 -1.01 -18.91 8.03
CA TYR A 335 0.18 -19.76 7.98
C TYR A 335 0.67 -19.97 6.55
N GLU A 336 -0.24 -20.22 5.61
CA GLU A 336 0.08 -20.33 4.17
C GLU A 336 0.72 -19.05 3.65
N LEU A 337 0.14 -17.89 3.98
CA LEU A 337 0.69 -16.59 3.61
C LEU A 337 2.09 -16.39 4.19
N LYS A 338 2.29 -16.70 5.49
CA LYS A 338 3.61 -16.57 6.12
C LYS A 338 4.66 -17.46 5.45
N SER A 339 4.29 -18.70 5.12
CA SER A 339 5.15 -19.64 4.39
C SER A 339 5.52 -19.10 3.01
N TYR A 340 4.52 -18.65 2.25
CA TYR A 340 4.70 -18.07 0.91
C TYR A 340 5.55 -16.80 0.92
N ILE A 341 5.32 -15.87 1.85
CA ILE A 341 6.17 -14.67 1.97
C ILE A 341 7.60 -15.06 2.37
N SER A 342 7.79 -16.10 3.18
CA SER A 342 9.12 -16.60 3.52
C SER A 342 9.83 -17.25 2.34
N SER A 343 9.11 -17.90 1.41
CA SER A 343 9.74 -18.46 0.21
C SER A 343 10.12 -17.35 -0.77
N ILE A 344 9.26 -16.35 -0.98
CA ILE A 344 9.59 -15.20 -1.84
C ILE A 344 10.83 -14.46 -1.34
N LYS A 345 10.95 -14.22 -0.03
CA LYS A 345 12.11 -13.52 0.53
C LYS A 345 13.44 -14.24 0.33
N LYS A 346 13.43 -15.55 0.08
CA LYS A 346 14.64 -16.34 -0.23
C LYS A 346 15.07 -16.21 -1.70
N LEU A 347 14.21 -15.67 -2.57
CA LEU A 347 14.53 -15.39 -3.97
C LEU A 347 15.28 -14.06 -4.15
N GLN A 348 15.27 -13.20 -3.12
CA GLN A 348 15.99 -11.93 -3.07
C GLN A 348 17.39 -12.15 -2.48
#